data_AF-A0A5C9CVM0-F1
#
_entry.id   AF-A0A5C9CVM0-F1
#
_cell.length_a   1.000
_cell.length_b   1.000
_cell.length_c   1.000
_cell.angle_alpha   90.00
_cell.angle_beta   90.00
_cell.angle_gamma   90.00
#
_symmetry.space_group_name_H-M   'P 1'
#
loop_
_entity.id
_entity.type
_entity.pdbx_description
1 polymer ?
#
loop_
_entity_poly.entity_id
_entity_poly.type
_entity_poly.pdbx_seq_one_letter_code
_entity_poly.pdbx_strand_id
1 'polypeptide(L)'
;MIKYAVISSFLSKTKDRFHEYNQAVDLEKKFQMAAEIPGMQGLECVYPYEVNDPAQVKAHMAKYNLGISAINVNVKAEPEFRNGGLTSSDKTVRDKAVRFIKEAKDFAAAVGAGIPEGNLQGSRPAQA
;
A
#
# COMPACT_ATOMS: atom_id res chain seq x y z
N MET A 1 13.73 -17.80 5.56
CA MET A 1 12.78 -17.28 6.57
C MET A 1 11.63 -16.61 5.82
N ILE A 2 10.38 -16.84 6.22
CA ILE A 2 9.20 -16.28 5.52
C ILE A 2 9.08 -14.79 5.83
N LYS A 3 8.81 -13.97 4.81
CA LYS A 3 8.57 -12.53 4.95
C LYS A 3 7.08 -12.23 4.90
N TYR A 4 6.55 -11.52 5.90
CA TYR A 4 5.13 -11.16 5.98
C TYR A 4 4.90 -9.68 5.70
N ALA A 5 3.85 -9.40 4.92
CA ALA A 5 3.35 -8.05 4.67
C ALA A 5 1.82 -8.05 4.78
N VAL A 6 1.25 -6.88 5.06
CA VAL A 6 -0.20 -6.67 5.14
C VAL A 6 -0.65 -5.60 4.15
N ILE A 7 -1.79 -5.82 3.49
CA ILE A 7 -2.40 -4.79 2.66
C ILE A 7 -2.92 -3.68 3.59
N SER A 8 -2.36 -2.47 3.45
CA SER A 8 -2.59 -1.33 4.36
C SER A 8 -4.05 -0.92 4.45
N SER A 9 -4.85 -1.14 3.39
CA SER A 9 -6.28 -0.86 3.40
C SER A 9 -7.07 -1.68 4.41
N PHE A 10 -6.55 -2.84 4.85
CA PHE A 10 -7.21 -3.67 5.87
C PHE A 10 -6.95 -3.20 7.31
N LEU A 11 -6.03 -2.25 7.52
CA LEU A 11 -5.74 -1.64 8.82
C LEU A 11 -6.58 -0.38 9.08
N SER A 12 -7.63 -0.16 8.30
CA SER A 12 -8.48 1.03 8.39
C SER A 12 -9.95 0.65 8.22
N LYS A 13 -10.80 1.65 7.96
CA LYS A 13 -12.20 1.41 7.64
C LYS A 13 -12.31 0.48 6.43
N THR A 14 -13.00 -0.63 6.62
CA THR A 14 -13.37 -1.55 5.54
C THR A 14 -14.89 -1.51 5.36
N LYS A 15 -15.37 -1.97 4.22
CA LYS A 15 -16.80 -2.08 3.98
C LYS A 15 -17.09 -3.23 3.04
N ASP A 16 -18.28 -3.77 3.19
CA ASP A 16 -18.91 -4.57 2.15
C ASP A 16 -20.12 -3.80 1.56
N ARG A 17 -21.02 -4.50 0.87
CA ARG A 17 -22.19 -3.89 0.24
C ARG A 17 -23.33 -3.57 1.23
N PHE A 18 -23.19 -3.97 2.49
CA PHE A 18 -24.21 -3.91 3.53
C PHE A 18 -23.75 -3.14 4.78
N HIS A 19 -22.46 -3.13 5.10
CA HIS A 19 -21.94 -2.54 6.33
C HIS A 19 -20.55 -1.91 6.18
N GLU A 20 -20.27 -0.94 7.06
CA GLU A 20 -18.93 -0.37 7.25
C GLU A 20 -18.36 -0.82 8.60
N TYR A 21 -17.08 -1.20 8.61
CA TYR A 21 -16.38 -1.71 9.77
C TYR A 21 -15.17 -0.82 10.09
N ASN A 22 -14.89 -0.64 11.38
CA ASN A 22 -13.78 0.16 11.91
C ASN A 22 -13.87 1.66 11.57
N GLN A 23 -12.96 2.43 12.17
CA GLN A 23 -12.80 3.85 11.88
C GLN A 23 -11.75 4.07 10.79
N ALA A 24 -11.92 5.15 10.01
CA ALA A 24 -10.90 5.57 9.08
C ALA A 24 -9.68 6.08 9.87
N VAL A 25 -8.49 5.71 9.41
CA VAL A 25 -7.21 6.14 9.98
C VAL A 25 -6.28 6.55 8.83
N ASP A 26 -5.37 7.48 9.12
CA ASP A 26 -4.40 7.96 8.16
C ASP A 26 -3.29 6.93 7.86
N LEU A 27 -2.41 7.29 6.91
CA LEU A 27 -1.31 6.43 6.48
C LEU A 27 -0.34 6.12 7.62
N GLU A 28 0.03 7.13 8.43
CA GLU A 28 0.97 6.95 9.53
C GLU A 28 0.44 5.95 10.56
N LYS A 29 -0.84 6.07 10.93
CA LYS A 29 -1.47 5.15 11.88
C LYS A 29 -1.50 3.72 11.36
N LYS A 30 -1.68 3.50 10.05
CA LYS A 30 -1.57 2.16 9.44
C LYS A 30 -0.17 1.58 9.59
N PHE A 31 0.89 2.37 9.38
CA PHE A 31 2.27 1.93 9.62
C PHE A 31 2.51 1.59 11.09
N GLN A 32 2.00 2.41 12.02
CA GLN A 32 2.08 2.12 13.44
C GLN A 32 1.41 0.79 13.78
N MET A 33 0.17 0.58 13.32
CA MET A 33 -0.57 -0.67 13.57
C MET A 33 0.16 -1.88 12.97
N ALA A 34 0.69 -1.77 11.75
CA ALA A 34 1.47 -2.83 11.12
C ALA A 34 2.74 -3.18 11.94
N ALA A 35 3.39 -2.18 12.52
CA ALA A 35 4.59 -2.39 13.34
C ALA A 35 4.28 -3.14 14.63
N GLU A 36 3.08 -2.98 15.19
CA GLU A 36 2.61 -3.69 16.39
C GLU A 36 2.31 -5.19 16.11
N ILE A 37 2.14 -5.60 14.84
CA ILE A 37 1.90 -7.01 14.48
C ILE A 37 3.21 -7.83 14.58
N PRO A 38 3.24 -8.92 15.36
CA PRO A 38 4.42 -9.77 15.48
C PRO A 38 4.88 -10.36 14.14
N GLY A 39 6.17 -10.22 13.84
CA GLY A 39 6.76 -10.77 12.61
C GLY A 39 6.42 -10.02 11.31
N MET A 40 5.67 -8.91 11.39
CA MET A 40 5.37 -8.07 10.23
C MET A 40 6.62 -7.34 9.76
N GLN A 41 6.84 -7.35 8.44
CA GLN A 41 8.04 -6.76 7.82
C GLN A 41 7.71 -5.69 6.78
N GLY A 42 6.45 -5.54 6.38
CA GLY A 42 6.09 -4.48 5.47
C GLY A 42 4.60 -4.37 5.19
N LEU A 43 4.29 -3.46 4.27
CA LEU A 43 2.94 -3.24 3.78
C LEU A 43 2.86 -3.39 2.26
N GLU A 44 1.67 -3.70 1.77
CA GLU A 44 1.26 -3.42 0.40
C GLU A 44 0.35 -2.20 0.40
N CYS A 45 0.75 -1.15 -0.32
CA CYS A 45 0.02 0.13 -0.35
C CYS A 45 -0.71 0.35 -1.69
N VAL A 46 -1.78 1.15 -1.68
CA VAL A 46 -2.62 1.39 -2.86
C VAL A 46 -2.37 2.77 -3.49
N TYR A 47 -1.78 2.79 -4.67
CA TYR A 47 -1.58 4.01 -5.45
C TYR A 47 -2.79 4.29 -6.36
N PRO A 48 -3.16 5.55 -6.66
CA PRO A 48 -2.59 6.82 -6.16
C PRO A 48 -3.26 7.40 -4.90
N TYR A 49 -4.34 6.79 -4.42
CA TYR A 49 -5.24 7.44 -3.46
C TYR A 49 -4.78 7.33 -2.02
N GLU A 50 -4.11 6.24 -1.66
CA GLU A 50 -3.57 6.06 -0.32
C GLU A 50 -2.14 6.59 -0.21
N VAL A 51 -1.35 6.40 -1.26
CA VAL A 51 0.04 6.84 -1.33
C VAL A 51 0.32 7.54 -2.66
N ASN A 52 1.02 8.68 -2.59
CA ASN A 52 1.45 9.43 -3.77
C ASN A 52 2.75 10.23 -3.56
N ASP A 53 3.22 10.38 -2.31
CA ASP A 53 4.51 10.99 -1.98
C ASP A 53 5.53 9.93 -1.51
N PRO A 54 6.56 9.59 -2.32
CA PRO A 54 7.60 8.65 -1.92
C PRO A 54 8.40 9.09 -0.69
N ALA A 55 8.59 10.39 -0.48
CA ALA A 55 9.36 10.90 0.65
C ALA A 55 8.63 10.65 1.97
N GLN A 56 7.32 10.95 2.00
CA GLN A 56 6.46 10.61 3.14
C GLN A 56 6.47 9.11 3.44
N VAL A 57 6.31 8.26 2.44
CA VAL A 57 6.32 6.80 2.63
C VAL A 57 7.65 6.31 3.19
N LYS A 58 8.78 6.80 2.66
CA LYS A 58 10.12 6.46 3.18
C LYS A 58 10.32 6.91 4.63
N ALA A 59 9.81 8.09 5.00
CA ALA A 59 9.88 8.56 6.37
C ALA A 59 9.14 7.61 7.33
N HIS A 60 7.95 7.11 6.95
CA HIS A 60 7.23 6.11 7.73
C HIS A 60 7.93 4.75 7.76
N MET A 61 8.45 4.27 6.62
CA MET A 61 9.24 3.03 6.55
C MET A 61 10.40 3.05 7.56
N ALA A 62 11.15 4.17 7.59
CA ALA A 62 12.26 4.35 8.50
C ALA A 62 11.81 4.44 9.98
N LYS A 63 10.75 5.23 10.25
CA LYS A 63 10.20 5.42 11.60
C LYS A 63 9.70 4.12 12.24
N TYR A 64 9.05 3.26 11.45
CA TYR A 64 8.40 2.05 11.95
C TYR A 64 9.17 0.76 11.67
N ASN A 65 10.35 0.85 11.03
CA ASN A 65 11.16 -0.30 10.63
C ASN A 65 10.36 -1.33 9.81
N LEU A 66 9.65 -0.84 8.79
CA LEU A 66 8.83 -1.63 7.87
C LEU A 66 9.20 -1.30 6.42
N GLY A 67 9.18 -2.31 5.56
CA GLY A 67 9.33 -2.15 4.12
C GLY A 67 7.99 -1.98 3.38
N ILE A 68 8.09 -1.84 2.06
CA ILE A 68 6.96 -1.99 1.14
C ILE A 68 7.20 -3.23 0.30
N SER A 69 6.28 -4.19 0.34
CA SER A 69 6.39 -5.40 -0.49
C SER A 69 5.92 -5.16 -1.92
N ALA A 70 4.81 -4.45 -2.08
CA ALA A 70 4.23 -4.15 -3.39
C ALA A 70 3.41 -2.85 -3.38
N ILE A 71 3.21 -2.29 -4.57
CA ILE A 71 2.28 -1.19 -4.83
C ILE A 71 1.13 -1.73 -5.67
N ASN A 72 -0.08 -1.69 -5.10
CA ASN A 72 -1.31 -2.05 -5.78
C ASN A 72 -1.86 -0.83 -6.52
N VAL A 73 -2.20 -0.99 -7.80
CA VAL A 73 -2.76 0.11 -8.61
C VAL A 73 -4.27 0.02 -8.60
N ASN A 74 -4.94 1.11 -8.24
CA ASN A 74 -6.39 1.18 -8.30
C ASN A 74 -6.86 1.64 -9.69
N VAL A 75 -7.45 0.71 -10.45
CA VAL A 75 -8.09 0.94 -11.75
C VAL A 75 -9.52 0.37 -11.77
N LYS A 76 -10.21 0.46 -10.63
CA LYS A 76 -11.54 -0.17 -10.44
C LYS A 76 -12.52 0.60 -9.57
N ALA A 77 -12.06 1.50 -8.69
CA ALA A 77 -12.94 2.12 -7.70
C ALA A 77 -13.67 3.36 -8.25
N GLU A 78 -13.08 4.04 -9.23
CA GLU A 78 -13.57 5.29 -9.76
C GLU A 78 -14.75 5.07 -10.73
N PRO A 79 -15.72 6.01 -10.81
CA PRO A 79 -16.89 5.87 -11.69
C PRO A 79 -16.55 5.61 -13.15
N GLU A 80 -15.46 6.18 -13.66
CA GLU A 80 -15.00 5.97 -15.05
C GLU A 80 -14.56 4.53 -15.32
N PHE A 81 -14.15 3.76 -14.31
CA PHE A 81 -13.74 2.36 -14.46
C PHE A 81 -14.91 1.38 -14.32
N ARG A 82 -16.14 1.87 -14.11
CA ARG A 82 -17.35 1.03 -13.97
C ARG A 82 -17.52 0.05 -15.13
N ASN A 83 -17.18 0.46 -16.35
CA ASN A 83 -17.31 -0.34 -17.57
C ASN A 83 -15.95 -0.91 -18.06
N GLY A 84 -14.96 -1.01 -17.18
CA GLY A 84 -13.63 -1.54 -17.45
C GLY A 84 -12.52 -0.50 -17.35
N GLY A 85 -11.30 -0.96 -17.06
CA GLY A 85 -10.07 -0.15 -17.04
C GLY A 85 -9.26 -0.33 -18.33
N LEU A 86 -8.30 -1.25 -18.30
CA LEU A 86 -7.46 -1.59 -19.47
C LEU A 86 -8.25 -2.10 -20.68
N THR A 87 -9.42 -2.68 -20.45
CA THR A 87 -10.28 -3.28 -21.48
C THR A 87 -11.53 -2.45 -21.78
N SER A 88 -11.61 -1.21 -21.30
CA SER A 88 -12.72 -0.31 -21.62
C SER A 88 -12.84 -0.08 -23.12
N SER A 89 -14.06 0.08 -23.64
CA SER A 89 -14.28 0.53 -25.02
C SER A 89 -13.83 1.98 -25.22
N ASP A 90 -13.86 2.79 -24.16
CA ASP A 90 -13.39 4.18 -24.17
C ASP A 90 -11.86 4.25 -24.08
N LYS A 91 -11.22 4.86 -25.10
CA LYS A 91 -9.77 5.04 -25.15
C LYS A 91 -9.24 5.88 -23.99
N THR A 92 -9.95 6.92 -23.58
CA THR A 92 -9.49 7.83 -22.53
C THR A 92 -9.39 7.12 -21.17
N VAL A 93 -10.32 6.19 -20.90
CA VAL A 93 -10.30 5.32 -19.71
C VAL A 93 -9.12 4.36 -19.76
N ARG A 94 -8.85 3.74 -20.92
CA ARG A 94 -7.67 2.87 -21.10
C ARG A 94 -6.37 3.64 -20.90
N ASP A 95 -6.26 4.83 -21.50
CA ASP A 95 -5.08 5.69 -21.38
C ASP A 95 -4.82 6.07 -19.91
N LYS A 96 -5.89 6.39 -19.16
CA LYS A 96 -5.81 6.67 -17.72
C LYS A 96 -5.32 5.46 -16.92
N ALA A 97 -5.86 4.27 -17.18
CA ALA A 97 -5.42 3.04 -16.51
C ALA A 97 -3.94 2.75 -16.77
N VAL A 98 -3.48 2.88 -18.03
CA VAL A 98 -2.07 2.73 -18.40
C VAL A 98 -1.20 3.76 -17.70
N ARG A 99 -1.63 5.02 -17.63
CA ARG A 99 -0.90 6.07 -16.92
C ARG A 99 -0.72 5.72 -15.44
N PHE A 100 -1.81 5.37 -14.74
CA PHE A 100 -1.74 4.97 -13.33
C PHE A 100 -0.81 3.80 -13.08
N ILE A 101 -0.79 2.81 -13.98
CA ILE A 101 0.12 1.66 -13.86
C ILE A 101 1.58 2.09 -14.04
N LYS A 102 1.88 3.01 -14.96
CA LYS A 102 3.24 3.54 -15.15
C LYS A 102 3.68 4.36 -13.94
N GLU A 103 2.87 5.31 -13.51
CA GLU A 103 3.14 6.15 -12.34
C GLU A 103 3.32 5.31 -11.07
N ALA A 104 2.52 4.26 -10.88
CA ALA A 104 2.67 3.34 -9.75
C ALA A 104 3.98 2.53 -9.80
N LYS A 105 4.48 2.18 -10.99
CA LYS A 105 5.79 1.53 -11.14
C LYS A 105 6.92 2.50 -10.77
N ASP A 106 6.83 3.76 -11.22
CA ASP A 106 7.79 4.80 -10.86
C ASP A 106 7.77 5.05 -9.35
N PHE A 107 6.57 5.10 -8.76
CA PHE A 107 6.39 5.20 -7.31
C PHE A 107 7.00 4.00 -6.56
N ALA A 108 6.74 2.77 -7.02
CA ALA A 108 7.29 1.55 -6.45
C ALA A 108 8.83 1.56 -6.47
N ALA A 109 9.43 1.96 -7.60
CA ALA A 109 10.87 2.14 -7.71
C ALA A 109 11.37 3.23 -6.76
N ALA A 110 10.67 4.36 -6.68
CA ALA A 110 11.04 5.48 -5.84
C ALA A 110 11.05 5.09 -4.35
N VAL A 111 10.09 4.30 -3.86
CA VAL A 111 10.05 3.83 -2.46
C VAL A 111 10.93 2.60 -2.19
N GLY A 112 11.49 1.98 -3.22
CA GLY A 112 12.27 0.74 -3.09
C GLY A 112 11.40 -0.46 -2.75
N ALA A 113 10.23 -0.59 -3.40
CA ALA A 113 9.33 -1.71 -3.19
C ALA A 113 10.00 -3.04 -3.57
N GLY A 114 9.77 -4.06 -2.73
CA GLY A 114 10.48 -5.33 -2.74
C GLY A 114 11.33 -5.44 -1.48
N ILE A 115 10.77 -6.09 -0.44
CA ILE A 115 11.39 -6.18 0.90
C ILE A 115 12.83 -6.73 0.75
N PRO A 116 13.88 -5.92 1.00
CA PRO A 116 15.26 -6.32 0.76
C PRO A 116 15.66 -7.58 1.53
N GLU A 117 16.60 -8.36 0.99
CA GLU A 117 17.32 -9.37 1.76
C GLU A 117 18.45 -8.68 2.54
N GLY A 118 18.30 -8.61 3.86
CA GLY A 118 19.21 -7.88 4.75
C GLY A 118 18.71 -6.47 5.08
N ASN A 119 18.86 -6.08 6.35
CA ASN A 119 18.52 -4.77 6.96
C ASN A 119 17.14 -4.58 7.61
N LEU A 120 16.44 -5.63 8.03
CA LEU A 120 15.50 -5.52 9.17
C LEU A 120 16.12 -6.05 10.47
N GLN A 121 17.45 -5.95 10.62
CA GLN A 121 18.15 -6.20 11.89
C GLN A 121 17.92 -5.03 12.84
N GLY A 122 16.68 -4.91 13.29
CA GLY A 122 16.37 -4.38 14.61
C GLY A 122 15.68 -5.50 15.34
N SER A 123 16.46 -6.36 16.03
CA SER A 123 15.91 -7.27 17.03
C SER A 123 15.13 -6.41 18.03
N ARG A 124 13.80 -6.37 17.89
CA ARG A 124 12.95 -5.76 18.91
C ARG A 124 13.24 -6.52 20.20
N PRO A 125 13.57 -5.85 21.32
CA PRO A 125 13.62 -6.53 22.59
C PRO A 125 12.24 -7.15 22.81
N ALA A 126 12.21 -8.44 23.16
CA ALA A 126 10.99 -9.10 23.59
C ALA A 126 10.43 -8.26 24.74
N GLN A 127 9.28 -7.64 24.53
CA GLN A 127 8.56 -7.04 25.64
C GLN A 127 8.05 -8.20 26.50
N ALA A 128 8.52 -8.21 27.75
CA ALA A 128 8.13 -9.15 28.80
C ALA A 128 6.71 -8.86 29.30
#